data_AF-A0ABD1KV94-F1
#
_entry.id   AF-A0ABD1KV94-F1
#
_cell.length_a   1.000
_cell.length_b   1.000
_cell.length_c   1.000
_cell.angle_alpha   90.00
_cell.angle_beta   90.00
_cell.angle_gamma   90.00
#
_symmetry.space_group_name_H-M   'P 1'
#
loop_
_entity.id
_entity.type
_entity.pdbx_description
1 polymer ?
#
loop_
_entity_poly.entity_id
_entity_poly.type
_entity_poly.pdbx_seq_one_letter_code
_entity_poly.pdbx_strand_id
1 'polypeptide(L)'
;MGYFGCMSSRVNIHILPSRAEFTEINLASYVNSGCMIDMQVTRGGSKVVRSFKPDFVLIRQHAYSMTPGEDFRSLVIGLQYGGVASVNSLLSIYNFCSKPWVFSQMIKLYHSLGPEKFPLNEQTFYPNHSQMVSVVHIFTIMLSQKCSYSRQSMDNII
;
A
#
# COMPACT_ATOMS: atom_id res chain seq x y z
N MET A 1 -16.15 -7.58 19.91
CA MET A 1 -16.33 -6.11 19.85
C MET A 1 -14.96 -5.51 19.53
N GLY A 2 -14.80 -4.81 18.40
CA GLY A 2 -13.53 -4.18 17.99
C GLY A 2 -13.01 -4.68 16.65
N TYR A 3 -13.62 -4.23 15.54
CA TYR A 3 -13.01 -4.35 14.22
C TYR A 3 -11.86 -3.33 14.15
N PHE A 4 -10.61 -3.79 14.08
CA PHE A 4 -9.53 -2.96 13.54
C PHE A 4 -9.70 -2.91 12.00
N GLY A 5 -10.72 -2.15 11.57
CA GLY A 5 -10.90 -1.80 10.18
C GLY A 5 -9.82 -0.79 9.80
N CYS A 6 -8.90 -1.20 8.93
CA CYS A 6 -8.03 -0.24 8.25
C CYS A 6 -8.94 0.64 7.39
N MET A 7 -9.21 1.86 7.87
CA MET A 7 -10.05 2.85 7.21
C MET A 7 -9.47 3.16 5.82
N SER A 8 -10.13 2.65 4.78
CA SER A 8 -9.89 3.07 3.40
C SER A 8 -10.64 4.37 3.17
N SER A 9 -9.91 5.45 2.91
CA SER A 9 -10.45 6.63 2.24
C SER A 9 -10.54 6.35 0.74
N ARG A 10 -11.23 7.17 -0.06
CA ARG A 10 -11.05 7.14 -1.53
C ARG A 10 -9.66 7.69 -1.84
N VAL A 11 -8.67 6.81 -1.84
CA VAL A 11 -7.29 7.25 -1.67
C VAL A 11 -6.62 7.55 -3.00
N ASN A 12 -6.16 8.79 -3.16
CA ASN A 12 -5.64 9.32 -4.42
C ASN A 12 -4.17 9.70 -4.30
N ILE A 13 -3.44 9.65 -5.41
CA ILE A 13 -2.08 10.16 -5.54
C ILE A 13 -2.18 11.64 -5.89
N HIS A 14 -1.53 12.49 -5.09
CA HIS A 14 -1.39 13.90 -5.42
C HIS A 14 -0.02 14.11 -6.03
N ILE A 15 -0.01 14.44 -7.31
CA ILE A 15 1.18 14.78 -8.07
C ILE A 15 1.00 16.23 -8.48
N LEU A 16 1.57 17.18 -7.74
CA LEU A 16 1.21 18.61 -7.89
C LEU A 16 1.28 19.04 -9.37
N PRO A 17 0.18 19.53 -10.00
CA PRO A 17 -1.15 19.89 -9.48
C PRO A 17 -2.29 18.88 -9.78
N SER A 18 -1.98 17.68 -10.29
CA SER A 18 -2.93 16.65 -10.71
C SER A 18 -3.16 15.54 -9.67
N ARG A 19 -4.42 15.32 -9.31
CA ARG A 19 -4.88 14.15 -8.55
C ARG A 19 -5.16 13.01 -9.53
N ALA A 20 -4.62 11.82 -9.27
CA ALA A 20 -4.88 10.61 -10.06
C ALA A 20 -4.86 9.34 -9.19
N GLU A 21 -5.44 8.27 -9.70
CA GLU A 21 -5.33 6.92 -9.12
C GLU A 21 -4.21 6.13 -9.81
N PHE A 22 -3.67 5.11 -9.14
CA PHE A 22 -2.67 4.20 -9.73
C PHE A 22 -3.17 3.53 -11.02
N THR A 23 -4.47 3.31 -11.15
CA THR A 23 -5.14 2.75 -12.33
C THR A 23 -5.13 3.69 -13.53
N GLU A 24 -4.93 4.98 -13.31
CA GLU A 24 -4.99 6.03 -14.33
C GLU A 24 -3.60 6.46 -14.80
N ILE A 25 -2.53 5.91 -14.22
CA ILE A 25 -1.16 6.31 -14.52
C ILE A 25 -0.32 5.15 -15.03
N ASN A 26 0.64 5.48 -15.88
CA ASN A 26 1.78 4.65 -16.20
C ASN A 26 3.04 5.52 -16.10
N LEU A 27 4.22 4.91 -16.14
CA LEU A 27 5.47 5.66 -16.10
C LEU A 27 6.56 4.99 -16.92
N ALA A 28 7.52 5.80 -17.33
CA ALA A 28 8.82 5.35 -17.82
C ALA A 28 9.91 6.08 -17.05
N SER A 29 10.87 5.32 -16.49
CA SER A 29 11.97 5.88 -15.71
C SER A 29 13.29 5.60 -16.39
N TYR A 30 14.14 6.63 -16.45
CA TYR A 30 15.42 6.59 -17.13
C TYR A 30 16.51 7.07 -16.16
N VAL A 31 17.70 6.49 -16.26
CA VAL A 31 18.82 6.79 -15.36
C VAL A 31 19.22 8.28 -15.39
N ASN A 32 19.22 8.90 -16.57
CA ASN A 32 19.71 10.28 -16.74
C ASN A 32 18.59 11.33 -16.76
N SER A 33 17.41 10.97 -17.27
CA SER A 33 16.30 11.91 -17.45
C SER A 33 15.22 11.82 -16.37
N GLY A 34 15.32 10.87 -15.43
CA GLY A 34 14.40 10.70 -14.31
C GLY A 34 13.10 9.97 -14.69
N CYS A 35 12.04 10.20 -13.93
CA CYS A 35 10.73 9.59 -14.14
C CYS A 35 9.83 10.47 -15.03
N MET A 36 9.19 9.88 -16.04
CA MET A 36 8.09 10.47 -16.78
C MET A 36 6.82 9.69 -16.46
N ILE A 37 5.76 10.40 -16.06
CA ILE A 37 4.44 9.82 -15.76
C ILE A 37 3.49 10.15 -16.91
N ASP A 38 2.83 9.12 -17.42
CA ASP A 38 1.73 9.22 -18.37
C ASP A 38 0.40 9.05 -17.61
N MET A 39 -0.41 10.10 -17.57
CA MET A 39 -1.72 10.09 -16.93
C MET A 39 -2.84 10.02 -17.98
N GLN A 40 -3.69 9.00 -17.88
CA GLN A 40 -4.88 8.82 -18.70
C GLN A 40 -6.07 9.54 -18.05
N VAL A 41 -6.61 10.55 -18.73
CA VAL A 41 -7.80 11.30 -18.28
C VAL A 41 -8.92 11.13 -19.31
N THR A 42 -10.13 10.84 -18.86
CA THR A 42 -11.31 10.79 -19.75
C THR A 42 -11.97 12.16 -19.81
N ARG A 43 -12.01 12.79 -21.00
CA ARG A 43 -12.68 14.09 -21.22
C ARG A 43 -13.67 13.95 -22.36
N GLY A 44 -14.96 14.09 -22.06
CA GLY A 44 -16.03 14.03 -23.07
C GLY A 44 -16.11 12.68 -23.81
N GLY A 45 -15.76 11.57 -23.15
CA GLY A 45 -15.77 10.22 -23.74
C GLY A 45 -14.49 9.85 -24.51
N SER A 46 -13.60 10.80 -24.77
CA SER A 46 -12.27 10.52 -25.35
C SER A 46 -11.22 10.35 -24.26
N LYS A 47 -10.39 9.30 -24.39
CA LYS A 47 -9.22 9.07 -23.52
C LYS A 47 -8.07 9.95 -24.02
N VAL A 48 -7.62 10.88 -23.18
CA VAL A 48 -6.48 11.75 -23.46
C VAL A 48 -5.35 11.39 -22.51
N VAL A 49 -4.14 11.22 -23.04
CA VAL A 49 -2.93 11.00 -22.24
C VAL A 49 -2.21 12.32 -22.06
N ARG A 50 -1.82 12.63 -20.82
CA ARG A 50 -0.98 13.77 -20.49
C ARG A 50 0.28 13.26 -19.80
N SER A 51 1.43 13.61 -20.34
CA SER A 51 2.73 13.22 -19.80
C SER A 51 3.37 14.38 -19.04
N PHE A 52 4.00 14.10 -17.91
CA PHE A 52 4.73 15.10 -17.13
C PHE A 52 5.84 14.45 -16.30
N LYS A 53 6.80 15.26 -15.85
CA LYS A 53 7.89 14.83 -14.99
C LYS A 53 7.63 15.32 -13.55
N PRO A 54 7.33 14.42 -12.59
CA PRO A 54 7.10 14.83 -11.21
C PRO A 54 8.42 15.12 -10.49
N ASP A 55 8.47 16.23 -9.76
CA ASP A 55 9.54 16.49 -8.79
C ASP A 55 9.26 15.80 -7.44
N PHE A 56 7.96 15.65 -7.11
CA PHE A 56 7.50 15.08 -5.85
C PHE A 56 6.14 14.38 -6.01
N VAL A 57 5.92 13.31 -5.25
CA VAL A 57 4.66 12.57 -5.19
C VAL A 57 4.16 12.37 -3.75
N LEU A 58 2.86 12.58 -3.54
CA LEU A 58 2.18 12.20 -2.31
C LEU A 58 1.31 10.98 -2.61
N ILE A 59 1.77 9.81 -2.19
CA ILE A 59 1.04 8.55 -2.38
C ILE A 59 0.16 8.34 -1.16
N ARG A 60 -1.15 8.45 -1.36
CA ARG A 60 -2.10 8.04 -0.34
C ARG A 60 -2.67 6.65 -0.62
N GLN A 61 -2.68 6.19 -1.88
CA GLN A 61 -3.27 4.91 -2.27
C GLN A 61 -2.44 3.69 -1.86
N HIS A 62 -3.11 2.59 -1.53
CA HIS A 62 -2.45 1.30 -1.34
C HIS A 62 -1.81 0.85 -2.65
N ALA A 63 -0.49 0.65 -2.63
CA ALA A 63 0.28 0.19 -3.79
C ALA A 63 0.08 -1.31 -4.09
N TYR A 64 -0.52 -2.06 -3.17
CA TYR A 64 -0.76 -3.49 -3.35
C TYR A 64 -2.00 -3.95 -2.59
N SER A 65 -2.80 -4.76 -3.25
CA SER A 65 -3.92 -5.51 -2.71
C SER A 65 -4.02 -6.84 -3.45
N MET A 66 -4.58 -7.86 -2.80
CA MET A 66 -4.80 -9.17 -3.45
C MET A 66 -6.03 -9.21 -4.35
N THR A 67 -6.80 -8.12 -4.44
CA THR A 67 -7.85 -7.98 -5.45
C THR A 67 -7.21 -8.02 -6.84
N PRO A 68 -7.76 -8.81 -7.79
CA PRO A 68 -7.28 -8.80 -9.17
C PRO A 68 -7.23 -7.38 -9.74
N GLY A 69 -6.08 -7.00 -10.31
CA GLY A 69 -5.86 -5.67 -10.89
C GLY A 69 -5.42 -4.58 -9.90
N GLU A 70 -5.22 -4.88 -8.62
CA GLU A 70 -4.75 -3.92 -7.60
C GLU A 70 -3.28 -4.16 -7.17
N ASP A 71 -2.41 -4.52 -8.12
CA ASP A 71 -0.95 -4.63 -7.90
C ASP A 71 -0.22 -3.50 -8.63
N PHE A 72 0.17 -2.48 -7.88
CA PHE A 72 0.83 -1.26 -8.38
C PHE A 72 2.28 -1.15 -7.89
N ARG A 73 2.87 -2.24 -7.40
CA ARG A 73 4.25 -2.25 -6.87
C ARG A 73 5.26 -1.84 -7.93
N SER A 74 5.02 -2.20 -9.19
CA SER A 74 5.85 -1.78 -10.33
C SER A 74 5.91 -0.25 -10.50
N LEU A 75 4.80 0.45 -10.25
CA LEU A 75 4.77 1.92 -10.29
C LEU A 75 5.60 2.53 -9.15
N VAL A 76 5.53 1.98 -7.94
CA VAL A 76 6.37 2.42 -6.82
C VAL A 76 7.86 2.20 -7.12
N ILE A 77 8.21 1.05 -7.70
CA ILE A 77 9.58 0.75 -8.14
C ILE A 77 10.02 1.77 -9.20
N GLY A 78 9.17 2.06 -10.17
CA GLY A 78 9.45 3.02 -11.23
C GLY A 78 9.71 4.44 -10.71
N LEU A 79 8.89 4.91 -9.77
CA LEU A 79 9.10 6.20 -9.10
C LEU A 79 10.45 6.23 -8.36
N GLN A 80 10.80 5.14 -7.68
CA GLN A 80 12.05 5.04 -6.91
C GLN A 80 13.25 5.00 -7.86
N TYR A 81 13.13 4.26 -8.97
CA TYR A 81 14.15 4.15 -10.00
C TYR A 81 14.41 5.50 -10.67
N GLY A 82 13.35 6.28 -10.92
CA GLY A 82 13.46 7.62 -11.50
C GLY A 82 13.80 8.73 -10.50
N GLY A 83 14.12 8.39 -9.24
CA GLY A 83 14.59 9.33 -8.23
C GLY A 83 13.53 10.32 -7.73
N VAL A 84 12.24 9.98 -7.82
CA VAL A 84 11.14 10.88 -7.43
C VAL A 84 11.03 10.95 -5.91
N ALA A 85 11.03 12.16 -5.35
CA ALA A 85 10.81 12.37 -3.92
C ALA A 85 9.36 12.04 -3.53
N SER A 86 9.13 11.45 -2.36
CA SER A 86 7.79 10.99 -1.96
C SER A 86 7.51 11.10 -0.47
N VAL A 87 6.23 11.30 -0.13
CA VAL A 87 5.69 11.09 1.21
C VAL A 87 4.55 10.05 1.17
N ASN A 88 4.58 9.00 1.99
CA ASN A 88 5.76 8.48 2.72
C ASN A 88 6.87 8.08 1.74
N SER A 89 8.07 7.72 2.25
CA SER A 89 9.17 7.31 1.36
C SER A 89 8.76 6.11 0.51
N LEU A 90 9.19 6.07 -0.75
CA LEU A 90 8.85 4.96 -1.67
C LEU A 90 9.34 3.61 -1.13
N LEU A 91 10.49 3.60 -0.46
CA LEU A 91 11.00 2.43 0.27
C LEU A 91 10.01 1.93 1.34
N SER A 92 9.45 2.84 2.14
CA SER A 92 8.45 2.46 3.15
C SER A 92 7.18 1.93 2.49
N ILE A 93 6.68 2.60 1.45
CA ILE A 93 5.47 2.19 0.72
C ILE A 93 5.65 0.78 0.13
N TYR A 94 6.80 0.51 -0.48
CA TYR A 94 7.13 -0.80 -1.01
C TYR A 94 7.16 -1.87 0.09
N ASN A 95 7.80 -1.59 1.22
CA ASN A 95 7.84 -2.51 2.37
C ASN A 95 6.46 -2.74 3.01
N PHE A 96 5.57 -1.75 2.93
CA PHE A 96 4.20 -1.85 3.47
C PHE A 96 3.25 -2.72 2.63
N CYS A 97 3.69 -3.20 1.45
CA CYS A 97 2.89 -4.10 0.61
C CYS A 97 2.69 -5.49 1.22
N SER A 98 3.43 -5.87 2.27
CA SER A 98 3.25 -7.12 3.00
C SER A 98 2.95 -6.88 4.49
N LYS A 99 1.71 -7.17 4.92
CA LYS A 99 1.32 -7.04 6.33
C LYS A 99 2.22 -7.85 7.28
N PRO A 100 2.56 -9.13 7.01
CA PRO A 100 3.50 -9.88 7.85
C PRO A 100 4.90 -9.27 7.91
N TRP A 101 5.36 -8.66 6.80
CA TRP A 101 6.65 -7.96 6.77
C TRP A 101 6.66 -6.75 7.70
N VAL A 102 5.60 -5.93 7.67
CA VAL A 102 5.46 -4.79 8.60
C VAL A 102 5.34 -5.28 10.04
N PHE A 103 4.56 -6.33 10.29
CA PHE A 103 4.40 -6.90 11.62
C PHE A 103 5.73 -7.42 12.19
N SER A 104 6.64 -7.92 11.36
CA SER A 104 7.99 -8.31 11.81
C SER A 104 8.79 -7.16 12.41
N GLN A 105 8.57 -5.92 11.97
CA GLN A 105 9.21 -4.75 12.57
C GLN A 105 8.58 -4.42 13.94
N MET A 106 7.29 -4.67 14.11
CA MET A 106 6.61 -4.54 15.40
C MET A 106 7.11 -5.59 16.40
N ILE A 107 7.41 -6.81 15.96
CA ILE A 107 8.02 -7.85 16.81
C ILE A 107 9.39 -7.40 17.33
N LYS A 108 10.21 -6.75 16.48
CA LYS A 108 11.50 -6.19 16.93
C LYS A 108 11.31 -5.13 18.01
N LEU A 109 10.32 -4.25 17.86
CA LEU A 109 9.98 -3.24 18.87
C LEU A 109 9.49 -3.88 20.17
N TYR A 110 8.63 -4.91 20.07
CA TYR A 110 8.17 -5.70 21.21
C TYR A 110 9.35 -6.29 22.01
N HIS A 111 10.31 -6.94 21.33
CA HIS A 111 11.50 -7.48 21.99
C HIS A 111 12.42 -6.41 22.57
N SER A 112 12.51 -5.24 21.95
CA SER A 112 13.39 -4.16 22.41
C SER A 112 12.80 -3.36 23.58
N LEU A 113 11.48 -3.16 23.61
CA LEU A 113 10.81 -2.29 24.59
C LEU A 113 10.17 -3.09 25.73
N GLY A 114 9.92 -4.37 25.52
CA GLY A 114 9.21 -5.25 26.45
C GLY A 114 7.68 -5.13 26.35
N PRO A 115 6.96 -6.15 26.83
CA PRO A 115 5.49 -6.24 26.74
C PRO A 115 4.76 -5.13 27.50
N GLU A 116 5.36 -4.58 28.55
CA GLU A 116 4.72 -3.51 29.34
C GLU A 116 4.62 -2.19 28.56
N LYS A 117 5.65 -1.86 27.76
CA LYS A 117 5.71 -0.60 27.00
C LYS A 117 5.12 -0.73 25.61
N PHE A 118 5.19 -1.93 25.03
CA PHE A 118 4.67 -2.20 23.69
C PHE A 118 3.95 -3.55 23.70
N PRO A 119 2.71 -3.63 24.20
CA PRO A 119 1.96 -4.89 24.24
C PRO A 119 1.52 -5.29 22.82
N LEU A 120 2.19 -6.28 22.25
CA LEU A 120 1.90 -6.80 20.91
C LEU A 120 1.01 -8.03 21.00
N ASN A 121 -0.05 -8.09 20.21
CA ASN A 121 -0.91 -9.28 20.14
C ASN A 121 -0.12 -10.48 19.61
N GLU A 122 -0.31 -11.65 20.24
CA GLU A 122 0.25 -12.90 19.75
C GLU A 122 -0.35 -13.25 18.39
N GLN A 123 0.51 -13.44 17.40
CA GLN A 123 0.14 -13.83 16.04
C GLN A 123 1.13 -14.86 15.51
N THR A 124 0.61 -15.86 14.81
CA THR A 124 1.40 -16.90 14.15
C THR A 124 1.38 -16.68 12.65
N PHE A 125 2.56 -16.56 12.04
CA PHE A 125 2.70 -16.47 10.59
C PHE A 125 2.90 -17.86 9.98
N TYR A 126 2.09 -18.18 8.96
CA TYR A 126 2.24 -19.39 8.14
C TYR A 126 2.57 -19.00 6.70
N PRO A 127 3.77 -19.36 6.19
CA PRO A 127 4.13 -19.18 4.79
C PRO A 127 3.14 -19.77 3.79
N ASN A 128 2.54 -20.91 4.13
CA ASN A 128 1.54 -21.61 3.32
C ASN A 128 0.58 -22.42 4.19
N HIS A 129 -0.50 -22.90 3.57
CA HIS A 129 -1.57 -23.64 4.26
C HIS A 129 -1.11 -25.00 4.81
N SER A 130 -0.06 -25.62 4.23
CA SER A 130 0.39 -26.96 4.61
C SER A 130 0.94 -27.01 6.04
N GLN A 131 1.33 -25.86 6.59
CA GLN A 131 1.84 -25.74 7.97
C GLN A 131 0.74 -25.46 9.00
N MET A 132 -0.52 -25.30 8.57
CA MET A 132 -1.66 -25.05 9.45
C MET A 132 -2.21 -26.36 10.05
N VAL A 133 -1.36 -27.18 10.69
CA VAL A 133 -1.69 -28.55 11.10
C VAL A 133 -2.26 -28.65 12.53
N SER A 134 -2.12 -27.60 13.37
CA SER A 134 -2.46 -27.72 14.80
C SER A 134 -2.92 -26.41 15.46
N VAL A 135 -3.85 -25.68 14.84
CA VAL A 135 -4.64 -24.65 15.55
C VAL A 135 -5.90 -25.28 16.17
N VAL A 136 -5.68 -26.32 16.96
CA VAL A 136 -6.69 -26.95 17.80
C VAL A 136 -6.22 -26.68 19.22
N HIS A 137 -6.84 -25.72 19.93
CA HIS A 137 -7.01 -25.69 21.39
C HIS A 137 -7.38 -24.32 21.99
N ILE A 138 -7.52 -23.24 21.21
CA ILE A 138 -8.07 -21.97 21.73
C ILE A 138 -9.20 -21.48 20.82
N PHE A 139 -10.37 -21.30 21.42
CA PHE A 139 -11.60 -20.84 20.80
C PHE A 139 -11.42 -19.48 20.09
N THR A 140 -11.94 -19.37 18.87
CA THR A 140 -12.01 -18.17 17.99
C THR A 140 -10.66 -17.57 17.59
N ILE A 141 -10.10 -18.05 16.47
CA ILE A 141 -8.90 -17.47 15.83
C ILE A 141 -9.33 -16.50 14.73
N MET A 142 -8.79 -15.28 14.76
CA MET A 142 -8.94 -14.32 13.66
C MET A 142 -7.91 -14.61 12.56
N LEU A 143 -8.36 -15.28 11.49
CA LEU A 143 -7.52 -15.51 10.31
C LEU A 143 -7.52 -14.25 9.43
N SER A 144 -6.39 -13.54 9.39
CA SER A 144 -6.15 -12.48 8.41
C SER A 144 -5.52 -13.07 7.15
N GLN A 145 -6.34 -13.31 6.12
CA GLN A 145 -5.82 -13.75 4.83
C GLN A 145 -5.19 -12.58 4.08
N LYS A 146 -3.85 -12.52 4.15
CA LYS A 146 -2.98 -11.78 3.22
C LYS A 146 -3.29 -10.26 3.14
N CYS A 147 -2.63 -9.57 2.20
CA CYS A 147 -2.75 -8.12 2.05
C CYS A 147 -4.03 -7.74 1.30
N SER A 148 -5.18 -7.77 1.98
CA SER A 148 -6.44 -7.21 1.50
C SER A 148 -6.86 -6.00 2.34
N TYR A 149 -7.46 -4.99 1.72
CA TYR A 149 -7.94 -3.77 2.37
C TYR A 149 -9.44 -3.59 2.08
N SER A 150 -10.23 -3.23 3.10
CA SER A 150 -11.67 -3.03 2.94
C SER A 150 -11.96 -1.71 2.22
N ARG A 151 -12.71 -1.73 1.10
CA ARG A 151 -13.27 -0.51 0.51
C ARG A 151 -14.40 0.01 1.42
N GLN A 152 -14.21 1.15 2.06
CA GLN A 152 -15.30 1.90 2.68
C GLN A 152 -15.39 3.29 2.04
N SER A 153 -16.60 3.66 1.59
CA SER A 153 -16.88 5.01 1.08
C SER A 153 -17.02 5.95 2.27
N MET A 154 -16.14 6.94 2.40
CA MET A 154 -16.43 8.12 3.22
C MET A 154 -17.20 9.10 2.36
N ASP A 155 -18.53 9.02 2.38
CA ASP A 155 -19.41 10.04 1.80
C ASP A 155 -19.71 11.20 2.75
N ASN A 156 -19.08 11.28 3.92
CA ASN A 156 -19.19 12.44 4.80
C ASN A 156 -17.85 12.65 5.52
N ILE A 157 -17.13 13.70 5.13
CA ILE A 157 -16.27 14.62 5.91
C ILE A 157 -15.56 15.47 4.84
N ILE A 158 -16.27 16.46 4.31
CA ILE A 158 -15.90 17.89 4.28
C ILE A 158 -17.23 18.65 4.36
#